data_AF-B5W9Y3-F1
#
_entry.id   AF-B5W9Y3-F1
#
_cell.length_a   1.000
_cell.length_b   1.000
_cell.length_c   1.000
_cell.angle_alpha   90.00
_cell.angle_beta   90.00
_cell.angle_gamma   90.00
#
_symmetry.space_group_name_H-M   'P 1'
#
loop_
_entity.id
_entity.type
_entity.pdbx_description
1 polymer ?
#
loop_
_entity_poly.entity_id
_entity_poly.type
_entity_poly.pdbx_seq_one_letter_code
_entity_poly.pdbx_strand_id
1 'polypeptide(L)'
;MEAQEREIERALVKHVTQFLLELGAGFAFVGRQVLLQVGEEEFFIDLLFYHLKLHCYVVIELKADKFKPEHLGQLGFYMTAVDRQMKAKEDGVTIGLLLCKSKDKVVAEYALGDKSQPMGIAEYKLLESLPVPLQTQLPSIEEIERELMGFDGGVG
;
A
#
# COMPACT_ATOMS: atom_id res chain seq x y z
N MET A 1 21.82 -8.40 -13.18
CA MET A 1 21.90 -7.23 -12.29
C MET A 1 20.57 -6.47 -12.33
N GLU A 2 20.11 -5.90 -13.45
CA GLU A 2 18.75 -5.29 -13.50
C GLU A 2 17.59 -6.29 -13.69
N ALA A 3 17.77 -7.32 -14.53
CA ALA A 3 16.72 -8.30 -14.78
C ALA A 3 16.34 -9.09 -13.52
N GLN A 4 17.34 -9.39 -12.69
CA GLN A 4 17.16 -10.10 -11.43
C GLN A 4 16.44 -9.24 -10.38
N GLU A 5 16.75 -7.94 -10.29
CA GLU A 5 16.02 -7.01 -9.41
C GLU A 5 14.56 -6.88 -9.85
N ARG A 6 14.30 -6.75 -11.16
CA ARG A 6 12.93 -6.72 -11.70
C ARG A 6 12.16 -8.02 -11.47
N GLU A 7 12.83 -9.16 -11.52
CA GLU A 7 12.21 -10.46 -11.21
C GLU A 7 11.83 -10.56 -9.74
N ILE A 8 12.73 -10.14 -8.84
CA ILE A 8 12.48 -10.09 -7.40
C ILE A 8 11.30 -9.17 -7.08
N GLU A 9 11.28 -7.98 -7.69
CA GLU A 9 10.19 -7.02 -7.52
C GLU A 9 8.85 -7.59 -8.02
N ARG A 10 8.83 -8.19 -9.22
CA ARG A 10 7.63 -8.86 -9.75
C ARG A 10 7.14 -9.99 -8.87
N ALA A 11 8.07 -10.79 -8.33
CA ALA A 11 7.74 -11.89 -7.44
C ALA A 11 7.18 -11.39 -6.11
N LEU A 12 7.75 -10.31 -5.56
CA LEU A 12 7.23 -9.65 -4.35
C LEU A 12 5.82 -9.10 -4.58
N VAL A 13 5.61 -8.38 -5.68
CA VAL A 13 4.29 -7.85 -6.04
C VAL A 13 3.26 -8.97 -6.18
N LYS A 14 3.64 -10.08 -6.83
CA LYS A 14 2.77 -11.25 -6.99
C LYS A 14 2.43 -11.88 -5.65
N HIS A 15 3.42 -12.06 -4.77
CA HIS A 15 3.25 -12.63 -3.43
C HIS A 15 2.32 -11.77 -2.56
N VAL A 16 2.58 -10.47 -2.48
CA VAL A 16 1.73 -9.51 -1.74
C VAL A 16 0.30 -9.53 -2.28
N THR A 17 0.13 -9.53 -3.61
CA THR A 17 -1.20 -9.55 -4.23
C THR A 17 -1.96 -10.81 -3.83
N GLN A 18 -1.31 -11.98 -3.92
CA GLN A 18 -1.93 -13.25 -3.57
C GLN A 18 -2.30 -13.32 -2.09
N PHE A 19 -1.37 -12.95 -1.20
CA PHE A 19 -1.59 -12.92 0.24
C PHE A 19 -2.82 -12.07 0.62
N LEU A 20 -2.91 -10.85 0.11
CA LEU A 20 -4.03 -9.95 0.43
C LEU A 20 -5.38 -10.48 -0.07
N LEU A 21 -5.38 -11.19 -1.20
CA LEU A 21 -6.58 -11.87 -1.70
C LEU A 21 -6.96 -13.09 -0.86
N GLU A 22 -5.97 -13.91 -0.47
CA GLU A 22 -6.17 -15.12 0.34
C GLU A 22 -6.60 -14.84 1.77
N LEU A 23 -6.19 -13.70 2.33
CA LEU A 23 -6.63 -13.24 3.65
C LEU A 23 -8.16 -13.08 3.74
N GLY A 24 -8.88 -12.99 2.62
CA GLY A 24 -10.35 -12.98 2.60
C GLY A 24 -10.99 -11.82 3.38
N ALA A 25 -10.19 -10.83 3.77
CA ALA A 25 -10.58 -9.71 4.61
C ALA A 25 -11.57 -8.75 3.94
N GLY A 26 -11.69 -8.85 2.61
CA GLY A 26 -12.53 -7.98 1.78
C GLY A 26 -11.73 -7.23 0.70
N PHE A 27 -10.45 -7.54 0.53
CA PHE A 27 -9.63 -6.98 -0.54
C PHE A 27 -10.10 -7.47 -1.92
N ALA A 28 -10.40 -6.53 -2.79
CA ALA A 28 -10.65 -6.73 -4.20
C ALA A 28 -9.53 -6.05 -5.00
N PHE A 29 -8.85 -6.81 -5.85
CA PHE A 29 -7.76 -6.30 -6.66
C PHE A 29 -8.30 -5.35 -7.74
N VAL A 30 -7.80 -4.11 -7.78
CA VAL A 30 -8.16 -3.11 -8.80
C VAL A 30 -7.11 -3.08 -9.90
N GLY A 31 -5.83 -3.06 -9.54
CA GLY A 31 -4.76 -3.03 -10.52
C GLY A 31 -3.35 -3.01 -9.92
N ARG A 32 -2.37 -3.16 -10.80
CA ARG A 32 -0.94 -3.08 -10.52
C ARG A 32 -0.32 -2.02 -11.44
N GLN A 33 0.64 -1.26 -10.95
CA GLN A 33 1.28 -0.16 -11.70
C GLN A 33 0.21 0.79 -12.26
N VAL A 34 -0.72 1.21 -11.40
CA VAL A 34 -1.87 2.03 -11.78
C VAL A 34 -1.38 3.45 -12.05
N LEU A 35 -1.58 3.90 -13.28
CA LEU A 35 -1.22 5.25 -13.71
C LEU A 35 -2.08 6.30 -13.01
N LEU A 36 -1.42 7.26 -12.37
CA LEU A 36 -1.97 8.50 -11.89
C LEU A 36 -1.36 9.65 -12.70
N GLN A 37 -2.22 10.49 -13.27
CA GLN A 37 -1.78 11.72 -13.93
C GLN A 37 -2.05 12.90 -13.00
N VAL A 38 -1.00 13.62 -12.61
CA VAL A 38 -1.12 14.80 -11.74
C VAL A 38 -0.43 15.97 -12.41
N GLY A 39 -1.22 16.89 -12.96
CA GLY A 39 -0.70 17.93 -13.84
C GLY A 39 -0.17 17.32 -15.14
N GLU A 40 1.10 17.57 -15.45
CA GLU A 40 1.78 17.05 -16.64
C GLU A 40 2.65 15.82 -16.33
N GLU A 41 2.71 15.40 -15.07
CA GLU A 41 3.55 14.28 -14.62
C GLU A 41 2.74 12.99 -14.43
N GLU A 42 3.39 11.87 -14.75
CA GLU A 42 2.87 10.52 -14.59
C GLU A 42 3.49 9.84 -13.37
N PHE A 43 2.65 9.22 -12.57
CA PHE A 43 3.05 8.43 -11.41
C PHE A 43 2.39 7.05 -11.44
N PHE A 44 3.00 6.08 -10.79
CA PHE A 44 2.50 4.70 -10.79
C PHE A 44 2.35 4.20 -9.36
N ILE A 45 1.14 3.79 -8.99
CA ILE A 45 0.89 3.07 -7.75
C ILE A 45 1.28 1.61 -7.97
N ASP A 46 2.10 1.04 -7.08
CA ASP A 46 2.51 -0.37 -7.21
C ASP A 46 1.31 -1.31 -7.23
N LEU A 47 0.44 -1.19 -6.22
CA LEU A 47 -0.75 -2.00 -6.08
C LEU A 47 -1.92 -1.16 -5.58
N LEU A 48 -3.07 -1.30 -6.25
CA LEU A 48 -4.32 -0.68 -5.86
C LEU A 48 -5.37 -1.77 -5.59
N PHE A 49 -5.98 -1.69 -4.42
CA PHE A 49 -7.08 -2.53 -4.00
C PHE A 49 -8.30 -1.69 -3.63
N TYR A 50 -9.45 -2.33 -3.57
CA TYR A 50 -10.65 -1.82 -2.94
C TYR A 50 -11.06 -2.76 -1.81
N HIS A 51 -11.41 -2.22 -0.65
CA HIS A 51 -11.82 -3.00 0.50
C HIS A 51 -13.34 -3.04 0.62
N LEU A 52 -13.95 -4.16 0.25
CA LEU A 52 -15.40 -4.34 0.08
C LEU A 52 -16.21 -4.02 1.34
N LYS A 53 -15.71 -4.35 2.54
CA LYS A 53 -16.43 -4.10 3.80
C LYS A 53 -16.28 -2.68 4.33
N LEU A 54 -15.14 -2.04 4.00
CA LEU A 54 -14.84 -0.68 4.44
C LEU A 54 -15.28 0.35 3.39
N HIS A 55 -15.64 -0.13 2.19
CA HIS A 55 -16.00 0.66 1.03
C HIS A 55 -14.95 1.72 0.70
N CYS A 56 -13.67 1.35 0.67
CA CYS A 56 -12.59 2.32 0.44
C CYS A 56 -11.47 1.75 -0.42
N TYR A 57 -10.72 2.63 -1.09
CA TYR A 57 -9.48 2.23 -1.75
C TYR A 57 -8.38 1.94 -0.73
N VAL A 58 -7.51 1.00 -1.08
CA VAL A 58 -6.26 0.71 -0.37
C VAL A 58 -5.10 0.85 -1.35
N VAL A 59 -4.30 1.90 -1.14
CA VAL A 59 -3.08 2.19 -1.90
C VAL A 59 -1.93 1.46 -1.23
N ILE A 60 -1.18 0.68 -1.98
CA ILE A 60 -0.06 -0.09 -1.44
C ILE A 60 1.21 0.29 -2.18
N GLU A 61 2.21 0.72 -1.42
CA GLU A 61 3.54 1.10 -1.91
C GLU A 61 4.57 0.09 -1.42
N LEU A 62 5.38 -0.45 -2.33
CA LEU A 62 6.42 -1.42 -2.03
C LEU A 62 7.80 -0.77 -2.14
N LYS A 63 8.65 -1.00 -1.15
CA LYS A 63 10.03 -0.50 -1.14
C LYS A 63 11.00 -1.65 -0.88
N ALA A 64 12.01 -1.78 -1.73
CA ALA A 64 13.08 -2.76 -1.58
C ALA A 64 14.24 -2.28 -0.69
N ASP A 65 14.06 -1.14 -0.01
CA ASP A 65 15.00 -0.56 0.93
C ASP A 65 14.37 -0.34 2.32
N LYS A 66 15.15 0.20 3.25
CA LYS A 66 14.69 0.49 4.61
C LYS A 66 13.66 1.62 4.58
N PHE A 67 12.70 1.57 5.49
CA PHE A 67 11.76 2.66 5.71
C PHE A 67 12.47 4.01 5.85
N LYS A 68 11.95 5.01 5.14
CA LYS A 68 12.34 6.42 5.25
C LYS A 68 11.09 7.29 5.29
N PRO A 69 11.10 8.43 5.98
CA PRO A 69 9.97 9.36 6.03
C PRO A 69 9.45 9.81 4.66
N GLU A 70 10.32 9.92 3.65
CA GLU A 70 9.95 10.29 2.27
C GLU A 70 8.99 9.28 1.62
N HIS A 71 9.03 8.00 2.02
CA HIS A 71 8.13 6.97 1.51
C HIS A 71 6.67 7.23 1.92
N LEU A 72 6.44 7.79 3.12
CA LEU A 72 5.10 8.22 3.55
C LEU A 72 4.61 9.40 2.71
N GLY A 73 5.52 10.33 2.41
CA GLY A 73 5.28 11.45 1.50
C GLY A 73 4.70 10.97 0.17
N GLN A 74 5.36 10.01 -0.47
CA GLN A 74 4.93 9.40 -1.71
C GLN A 74 3.60 8.63 -1.57
N LEU A 75 3.49 7.76 -0.56
CA LEU A 75 2.29 6.94 -0.35
C LEU A 75 1.03 7.80 -0.29
N GLY A 76 1.03 8.87 0.49
CA GLY A 76 -0.20 9.63 0.61
C GLY A 76 -0.40 10.75 -0.40
N PHE A 77 0.63 11.09 -1.20
CA PHE A 77 0.41 11.74 -2.48
C PHE A 77 -0.48 10.85 -3.37
N TYR A 78 -0.18 9.55 -3.44
CA TYR A 78 -1.03 8.59 -4.16
C TYR A 78 -2.42 8.45 -3.55
N MET A 79 -2.53 8.37 -2.22
CA MET A 79 -3.85 8.35 -1.56
C MET A 79 -4.68 9.59 -1.90
N THR A 80 -4.06 10.78 -1.92
CA THR A 80 -4.74 12.03 -2.26
C THR A 80 -5.17 12.06 -3.73
N ALA A 81 -4.33 11.56 -4.64
CA ALA A 81 -4.67 11.46 -6.06
C ALA A 81 -5.83 10.48 -6.28
N VAL A 82 -5.83 9.32 -5.63
CA VAL A 82 -6.92 8.33 -5.65
C VAL A 82 -8.22 8.95 -5.11
N ASP A 83 -8.15 9.65 -3.98
CA ASP A 83 -9.29 10.33 -3.37
C ASP A 83 -9.92 11.39 -4.29
N ARG A 84 -9.14 11.99 -5.20
CA ARG A 84 -9.61 13.04 -6.12
C ARG A 84 -10.06 12.52 -7.48
N GLN A 85 -9.43 11.45 -7.98
CA GLN A 85 -9.58 11.00 -9.37
C GLN A 85 -10.46 9.75 -9.50
N MET A 86 -10.49 8.89 -8.48
CA MET A 86 -11.13 7.56 -8.58
C MET A 86 -12.30 7.40 -7.60
N LYS A 87 -12.18 8.01 -6.43
CA LYS A 87 -13.11 7.84 -5.33
C LYS A 87 -14.49 8.44 -5.59
N ALA A 88 -15.54 7.65 -5.35
CA ALA A 88 -16.92 8.09 -5.34
C ALA A 88 -17.30 8.75 -4.01
N LYS A 89 -18.43 9.45 -3.95
CA LYS A 89 -18.85 10.20 -2.76
C LYS A 89 -19.16 9.29 -1.57
N GLU A 90 -19.66 8.10 -1.87
CA GLU A 90 -20.03 7.04 -0.94
C GLU A 90 -18.83 6.25 -0.39
N ASP A 91 -17.67 6.36 -1.02
CA ASP A 91 -16.48 5.65 -0.58
C ASP A 91 -15.90 6.25 0.72
N GLY A 92 -15.44 5.36 1.60
CA GLY A 92 -14.74 5.64 2.84
C GLY A 92 -13.38 6.32 2.66
N VAL A 93 -12.68 6.57 3.76
CA VAL A 93 -11.33 7.15 3.73
C VAL A 93 -10.37 6.17 3.05
N THR A 94 -9.60 6.61 2.06
CA THR A 94 -8.57 5.78 1.44
C THR A 94 -7.50 5.44 2.47
N ILE A 95 -7.06 4.19 2.44
CA ILE A 95 -6.05 3.64 3.34
C ILE A 95 -4.76 3.47 2.55
N GLY A 96 -3.63 3.84 3.15
CA GLY A 96 -2.30 3.56 2.63
C GLY A 96 -1.66 2.42 3.40
N LEU A 97 -0.96 1.53 2.70
CA LEU A 97 -0.13 0.49 3.28
C LEU A 97 1.27 0.57 2.64
N LEU A 98 2.25 0.96 3.44
CA LEU A 98 3.66 0.98 3.01
C LEU A 98 4.32 -0.32 3.46
N LEU A 99 4.97 -1.01 2.52
CA LEU A 99 5.72 -2.24 2.79
C LEU A 99 7.18 -2.05 2.40
N CYS A 100 8.05 -1.89 3.39
CA CYS A 100 9.49 -1.77 3.19
C CYS A 100 10.16 -3.12 3.51
N LYS A 101 10.72 -3.78 2.49
CA LYS A 101 11.46 -5.03 2.63
C LYS A 101 12.94 -4.81 2.34
N SER A 102 13.76 -5.01 3.37
CA SER A 102 15.21 -5.16 3.27
C SER A 102 15.60 -6.62 3.51
N LYS A 103 16.87 -6.98 3.25
CA LYS A 103 17.35 -8.38 3.29
C LYS A 103 16.94 -9.17 4.54
N ASP A 104 16.98 -8.54 5.71
CA ASP A 104 16.77 -9.22 7.00
C ASP A 104 15.58 -8.62 7.79
N LYS A 105 14.86 -7.66 7.21
CA LYS A 105 13.80 -6.94 7.92
C LYS A 105 12.71 -6.47 6.96
N VAL A 106 11.47 -6.78 7.33
CA VAL A 106 10.27 -6.16 6.78
C VAL A 106 9.74 -5.13 7.78
N VAL A 107 9.24 -4.01 7.27
CA VAL A 107 8.49 -3.00 8.01
C VAL A 107 7.20 -2.75 7.25
N ALA A 108 6.06 -2.92 7.92
CA ALA A 108 4.74 -2.58 7.37
C ALA A 108 4.10 -1.44 8.17
N GLU A 109 3.58 -0.44 7.48
CA GLU A 109 2.99 0.76 8.10
C GLU A 109 1.65 1.11 7.45
N TYR A 110 0.61 1.33 8.26
CA TYR A 110 -0.67 1.86 7.80
C TYR A 110 -0.72 3.38 7.93
N ALA A 111 -1.24 4.03 6.89
CA ALA A 111 -1.53 5.45 6.85
C ALA A 111 -3.01 5.68 6.55
N LEU A 112 -3.62 6.67 7.21
CA LEU A 112 -4.98 7.13 6.89
C LEU A 112 -4.92 8.53 6.30
N GLY A 113 -5.70 8.75 5.23
CA GLY A 113 -5.83 10.07 4.63
C GLY A 113 -6.62 11.02 5.51
N ASP A 114 -6.10 12.23 5.71
CA ASP A 114 -6.89 13.33 6.29
C ASP A 114 -7.68 14.03 5.17
N LYS A 115 -9.02 14.02 5.29
CA LYS A 115 -9.97 14.56 4.30
C LYS A 115 -9.86 16.09 4.09
N SER A 116 -9.06 16.80 4.89
CA SER A 116 -9.09 18.26 4.95
C SER A 116 -7.96 18.98 4.20
N GLN A 117 -7.00 18.27 3.59
CA GLN A 117 -5.72 18.90 3.22
C GLN A 117 -5.41 19.02 1.70
N PRO A 118 -4.67 20.06 1.27
CA PRO A 118 -4.20 20.23 -0.11
C PRO A 118 -3.19 19.15 -0.55
N MET A 119 -3.06 18.90 -1.86
CA MET A 119 -2.12 17.91 -2.44
C MET A 119 -0.64 18.06 -2.01
N GLY A 120 -0.23 19.21 -1.47
CA GLY A 120 1.15 19.50 -1.06
C GLY A 120 1.42 19.45 0.44
N ILE A 121 0.41 19.23 1.28
CA ILE A 121 0.57 19.13 2.75
C ILE A 121 -0.18 17.88 3.17
N ALA A 122 0.44 16.74 2.92
CA ALA A 122 -0.15 15.48 3.27
C ALA A 122 0.33 15.12 4.68
N GLU A 123 -0.42 15.56 5.69
CA GLU A 123 -0.22 15.13 7.06
C GLU A 123 -0.85 13.74 7.22
N TYR A 124 0.00 12.73 7.36
CA TYR A 124 -0.43 11.36 7.64
C TYR A 124 -0.33 11.11 9.12
N LYS A 125 -1.32 10.41 9.66
CA LYS A 125 -1.14 9.76 10.96
C LYS A 125 -0.57 8.38 10.70
N LEU A 126 0.73 8.23 10.99
CA LEU A 126 1.31 6.93 11.26
C LEU A 126 0.48 6.29 12.36
N LEU A 127 -0.05 5.11 12.06
CA LEU A 127 -0.81 4.36 13.03
C LEU A 127 0.13 3.38 13.72
N GLU A 128 0.58 3.73 14.93
CA GLU A 128 1.22 2.74 15.82
C GLU A 128 0.29 1.54 16.09
N SER A 129 -1.02 1.76 15.96
CA SER A 129 -2.03 0.71 15.86
C SER A 129 -3.22 1.19 15.04
N LEU A 130 -3.80 0.30 14.23
CA LEU A 130 -5.04 0.58 13.52
C LEU A 130 -6.15 0.98 14.50
N PRO A 131 -7.02 1.96 14.21
CA PRO A 131 -8.25 2.18 14.97
C PRO A 131 -9.03 0.87 15.13
N VAL A 132 -9.64 0.64 16.29
CA VAL A 132 -10.37 -0.60 16.62
C VAL A 132 -11.32 -1.08 15.50
N PRO A 133 -12.09 -0.20 14.81
CA PRO A 133 -12.95 -0.62 13.70
C PRO A 133 -12.18 -1.23 12.51
N LEU A 134 -10.94 -0.79 12.28
CA LEU A 134 -10.08 -1.27 11.19
C LEU A 134 -9.30 -2.54 11.58
N GLN A 135 -8.94 -2.71 12.86
CA GLN A 135 -8.22 -3.90 13.34
C GLN A 135 -8.94 -5.23 13.05
N THR A 136 -10.27 -5.20 13.01
CA THR A 136 -11.08 -6.41 12.72
C THR A 136 -11.27 -6.67 11.22
N GLN A 137 -10.88 -5.71 10.37
CA GLN A 137 -11.14 -5.75 8.93
C GLN A 137 -9.85 -5.80 8.10
N LEU A 138 -8.73 -5.31 8.64
CA LEU A 138 -7.42 -5.33 8.00
C LEU A 138 -6.50 -6.30 8.76
N PRO A 139 -5.56 -6.96 8.07
CA PRO A 139 -4.54 -7.77 8.73
C PRO A 139 -3.68 -6.92 9.67
N SER A 140 -3.16 -7.53 10.73
CA SER A 140 -2.24 -6.85 11.62
C SER A 140 -0.88 -6.61 10.94
N ILE A 141 -0.13 -5.62 11.43
CA ILE A 141 1.24 -5.35 10.94
C ILE A 141 2.10 -6.61 11.09
N GLU A 142 1.99 -7.33 12.21
CA GLU A 142 2.74 -8.56 12.47
C GLU A 142 2.36 -9.69 11.51
N GLU A 143 1.10 -9.81 11.11
CA GLU A 143 0.66 -10.81 10.13
C GLU A 143 1.26 -10.53 8.75
N ILE A 144 1.25 -9.26 8.33
CA ILE A 144 1.85 -8.82 7.08
C ILE A 144 3.36 -9.05 7.10
N GLU A 145 4.05 -8.61 8.16
CA GLU A 145 5.50 -8.77 8.29
C GLU A 145 5.91 -10.24 8.31
N ARG A 146 5.19 -11.10 9.03
CA ARG A 146 5.45 -12.54 9.07
C ARG A 146 5.35 -13.17 7.69
N GLU A 147 4.31 -12.84 6.93
CA GLU A 147 4.11 -13.39 5.59
C GLU A 147 5.22 -12.91 4.62
N LEU A 148 5.60 -11.64 4.70
CA LEU A 148 6.62 -11.06 3.83
C LEU A 148 8.03 -11.46 4.23
N MET A 149 8.28 -11.78 5.50
CA MET A 149 9.55 -12.37 5.95
C MET A 149 9.75 -13.78 5.35
N GLY A 150 8.68 -14.56 5.19
CA GLY A 150 8.74 -15.88 4.55
C GLY A 150 8.98 -15.87 3.04
N PHE A 151 8.92 -14.68 2.40
CA PHE A 151 9.20 -14.53 0.98
C PHE A 151 10.72 -14.50 0.70
N ASP A 152 11.37 -15.65 0.54
CA ASP A 152 12.82 -15.69 0.26
C ASP A 152 13.21 -15.38 -1.19
N GLY A 153 12.28 -14.89 -2.02
CA GLY A 153 12.58 -14.44 -3.38
C GLY A 153 13.12 -15.51 -4.33
N GLY A 154 13.13 -16.79 -3.91
CA GLY A 154 13.51 -17.94 -4.73
C GLY A 154 14.79 -17.75 -5.52
N VAL A 155 15.95 -17.79 -4.85
CA VAL A 155 17.18 -18.28 -5.49
C VAL A 155 17.48 -19.65 -4.89
N GLY A 156 16.80 -20.66 -5.46
CA GLY A 156 17.28 -22.04 -5.45
C GLY A 156 18.17 -22.26 -6.66
#